data_AF-A0A1G5ABY1-F1
#
_entry.id   AF-A0A1G5ABY1-F1
#
_cell.length_a   1.000
_cell.length_b   1.000
_cell.length_c   1.000
_cell.angle_alpha   90.00
_cell.angle_beta   90.00
_cell.angle_gamma   90.00
#
_symmetry.space_group_name_H-M   'P 1'
#
loop_
_entity.id
_entity.type
_entity.pdbx_description
1 polymer ?
#
loop_
_entity_poly.entity_id
_entity_poly.type
_entity_poly.pdbx_seq_one_letter_code
_entity_poly.pdbx_strand_id
1 'polypeptide(L)'
;MLRKEDFEPNMKTEDKIPGAQTENPAQSQRFGDFIVKYMQNVQDTMELFPGASFRAINEIFGVLYVPLESMGEIEVTGTSYNSIPKCYTYMDMEAAGESGINRLHDHPYLKLRGKGTAVAVIDSGIDYQNEVFRNAGGSRIAYLWDQSIEEEEQNQSGRELEAENGDADNLPGDDIADTEVPYGKLFRKKDIDRALASEEPFAIVPSRDTNGHGTALAGIAAGNMVPGENFTGAAPEATLIIIKVKPAKQYLRNFYLYPPEAEAFQENDVMMAIAFAISQAKKLKMPLSICLGIGSSQGAHLGTNALSQYVDYVANFSQVSVSVAAGNEGNTRNHSTGIFSQGREQIVTELRVAEREQGFTIEFWGEPPEIYELSIQSPTGEILEVSSSIGSRTQELSFVFVETKVYVNYILIERQTGYSLVYIRFFHPASGIWKIFTKARNQQNVQFHIWLPVEGLISQDTYFLEPSPYTTVTAPGDARNSITATAYQHRDGSIYIAAGRGYTPDGMITPHLAAPGVNVKVPLVRGGFGTRSGTSISAAQTAGIAALLFEWAIIRDNQPFFTGSSVKYYLQRGARREENMQYPNPEWGYGRVDLYHTFELLT
;
A
#
# COMPACT_ATOMS: atom_id res chain seq x y z
N MET A 1 35.25 36.26 22.86
CA MET A 1 34.64 35.14 23.60
C MET A 1 33.19 35.52 23.84
N LEU A 2 32.28 34.94 23.07
CA LEU A 2 30.84 35.13 23.21
C LEU A 2 30.33 34.16 24.28
N ARG A 3 29.44 34.62 25.16
CA ARG A 3 28.97 33.84 26.33
C ARG A 3 27.64 33.16 26.01
N LYS A 4 27.35 32.09 26.75
CA LYS A 4 26.18 31.20 26.57
C LYS A 4 24.82 31.88 26.72
N GLU A 5 24.80 33.14 27.17
CA GLU A 5 23.62 33.97 27.41
C GLU A 5 23.20 34.78 26.16
N ASP A 6 24.05 34.79 25.10
CA ASP A 6 23.79 35.53 23.86
C ASP A 6 22.86 34.76 22.88
N PHE A 7 22.30 33.60 23.27
CA PHE A 7 21.60 32.66 22.37
C PHE A 7 20.26 32.08 22.86
N GLU A 8 19.52 32.73 23.77
CA GLU A 8 18.15 32.29 24.07
C GLU A 8 17.12 33.43 23.96
N PRO A 9 16.21 33.39 22.97
CA PRO A 9 14.95 34.09 23.11
C PRO A 9 14.07 33.29 24.06
N ASN A 10 13.75 33.87 25.22
CA ASN A 10 12.72 33.41 26.14
C ASN A 10 11.40 33.16 25.40
N MET A 11 11.16 31.91 24.98
CA MET A 11 9.82 31.43 24.67
C MET A 11 9.09 31.28 25.99
N LYS A 12 8.18 32.21 26.28
CA LYS A 12 7.15 31.97 27.28
C LYS A 12 6.33 30.79 26.81
N THR A 13 6.38 29.71 27.57
CA THR A 13 5.42 28.61 27.50
C THR A 13 4.01 29.20 27.56
N GLU A 14 3.23 29.02 26.50
CA GLU A 14 1.79 29.27 26.54
C GLU A 14 1.21 28.43 27.68
N ASP A 15 0.45 29.09 28.55
CA ASP A 15 -0.31 28.45 29.61
C ASP A 15 -1.22 27.38 28.98
N LYS A 16 -0.93 26.11 29.23
CA LYS A 16 -1.85 25.01 28.92
C LYS A 16 -3.17 25.29 29.65
N ILE A 17 -4.22 25.56 28.89
CA ILE A 17 -5.59 25.65 29.42
C ILE A 17 -5.92 24.29 30.07
N PRO A 18 -6.22 24.23 31.38
CA PRO A 18 -6.56 22.96 32.03
C PRO A 18 -7.90 22.46 31.49
N GLY A 19 -7.90 21.30 30.81
CA GLY A 19 -9.13 20.58 30.44
C GLY A 19 -9.47 20.45 28.94
N ALA A 20 -8.60 20.87 28.02
CA ALA A 20 -8.74 20.50 26.61
C ALA A 20 -8.08 19.14 26.37
N GLN A 21 -8.86 18.08 26.15
CA GLN A 21 -8.35 16.82 25.60
C GLN A 21 -7.65 17.12 24.26
N THR A 22 -6.32 16.99 24.20
CA THR A 22 -5.58 17.02 22.94
C THR A 22 -5.77 15.68 22.23
N GLU A 23 -6.86 15.55 21.49
CA GLU A 23 -7.14 14.42 20.60
C GLU A 23 -5.99 14.23 19.60
N ASN A 24 -5.52 12.99 19.39
CA ASN A 24 -4.45 12.74 18.41
C ASN A 24 -5.01 12.95 16.99
N PRO A 25 -4.51 13.94 16.22
CA PRO A 25 -5.11 14.31 14.95
C PRO A 25 -5.02 13.19 13.91
N ALA A 26 -4.08 12.25 14.03
CA ALA A 26 -3.98 11.12 13.10
C ALA A 26 -5.12 10.10 13.25
N GLN A 27 -5.69 9.96 14.46
CA GLN A 27 -6.81 9.05 14.74
C GLN A 27 -8.17 9.77 14.74
N SER A 28 -8.17 11.09 15.00
CA SER A 28 -9.39 11.91 15.04
C SER A 28 -10.12 12.00 13.70
N GLN A 29 -11.43 11.82 13.73
CA GLN A 29 -12.31 12.09 12.58
C GLN A 29 -12.55 13.58 12.33
N ARG A 30 -12.12 14.47 13.23
CA ARG A 30 -12.26 15.94 13.09
C ARG A 30 -11.17 16.56 12.23
N PHE A 31 -10.11 15.81 11.92
CA PHE A 31 -8.98 16.27 11.13
C PHE A 31 -8.90 15.53 9.79
N GLY A 32 -8.67 16.30 8.73
CA GLY A 32 -8.22 15.79 7.44
C GLY A 32 -6.70 15.66 7.40
N ASP A 33 -6.20 14.71 6.61
CA ASP A 33 -4.79 14.38 6.48
C ASP A 33 -4.34 14.78 5.06
N PHE A 34 -3.28 15.57 4.96
CA PHE A 34 -2.75 15.99 3.66
C PHE A 34 -1.26 15.68 3.55
N ILE A 35 -0.88 14.92 2.53
CA ILE A 35 0.51 14.60 2.25
C ILE A 35 1.17 15.83 1.61
N VAL A 36 2.26 16.28 2.21
CA VAL A 36 3.03 17.41 1.71
C VAL A 36 4.47 16.99 1.46
N LYS A 37 5.00 17.40 0.30
CA LYS A 37 6.44 17.38 0.05
C LYS A 37 7.04 18.64 0.65
N TYR A 38 8.00 18.50 1.55
CA TYR A 38 8.63 19.60 2.26
C TYR A 38 10.15 19.49 2.22
N MET A 39 10.84 20.60 2.50
CA MET A 39 12.30 20.63 2.56
C MET A 39 12.81 21.23 3.87
N GLN A 40 12.24 22.35 4.33
CA GLN A 40 12.70 23.01 5.57
C GLN A 40 11.57 23.70 6.35
N ASN A 41 10.73 24.53 5.71
CA ASN A 41 9.69 25.30 6.40
C ASN A 41 8.27 24.89 5.97
N VAL A 42 7.48 24.39 6.92
CA VAL A 42 6.03 24.12 6.77
C VAL A 42 5.17 25.14 7.51
N GLN A 43 5.79 26.07 8.24
CA GLN A 43 5.12 27.06 9.10
C GLN A 43 4.16 27.93 8.28
N ASP A 44 4.61 28.45 7.14
CA ASP A 44 3.79 29.26 6.24
C ASP A 44 2.55 28.49 5.75
N THR A 45 2.65 27.17 5.56
CA THR A 45 1.51 26.32 5.19
C THR A 45 0.58 26.08 6.38
N MET A 46 1.14 25.91 7.59
CA MET A 46 0.34 25.76 8.82
C MET A 46 -0.39 27.06 9.18
N GLU A 47 0.19 28.23 8.90
CA GLU A 47 -0.45 29.53 9.12
C GLU A 47 -1.71 29.73 8.27
N LEU A 48 -1.81 29.07 7.11
CA LEU A 48 -3.01 29.08 6.26
C LEU A 48 -4.19 28.32 6.89
N PHE A 49 -3.92 27.40 7.82
CA PHE A 49 -4.91 26.51 8.41
C PHE A 49 -4.83 26.56 9.94
N PRO A 50 -5.53 27.50 10.59
CA PRO A 50 -5.53 27.60 12.05
C PRO A 50 -5.92 26.28 12.72
N GLY A 51 -5.10 25.84 13.68
CA GLY A 51 -5.26 24.56 14.37
C GLY A 51 -4.67 23.35 13.62
N ALA A 52 -4.01 23.56 12.47
CA ALA A 52 -3.30 22.48 11.80
C ALA A 52 -2.04 22.08 12.57
N SER A 53 -1.67 20.80 12.45
CA SER A 53 -0.42 20.26 12.98
C SER A 53 0.32 19.49 11.89
N PHE A 54 1.64 19.40 12.01
CA PHE A 54 2.48 18.73 11.03
C PHE A 54 3.25 17.58 11.65
N ARG A 55 3.37 16.48 10.90
CA ARG A 55 4.21 15.36 11.27
C ARG A 55 5.04 14.86 10.10
N ALA A 56 6.35 14.85 10.27
CA ALA A 56 7.26 14.28 9.29
C ALA A 56 7.11 12.76 9.19
N ILE A 57 7.14 12.24 7.97
CA ILE A 57 7.26 10.80 7.65
C ILE A 57 8.75 10.48 7.42
N ASN A 58 9.39 11.29 6.57
CA ASN A 58 10.83 11.33 6.33
C ASN A 58 11.23 12.77 5.99
N GLU A 59 12.45 13.00 5.49
CA GLU A 59 12.95 14.32 5.11
C GLU A 59 12.33 14.91 3.83
N ILE A 60 11.49 14.16 3.11
CA ILE A 60 10.83 14.59 1.88
C ILE A 60 9.33 14.79 2.09
N PHE A 61 8.68 13.87 2.81
CA PHE A 61 7.25 13.79 2.99
C PHE A 61 6.86 13.98 4.45
N GLY A 62 5.78 14.73 4.65
CA GLY A 62 5.09 14.82 5.93
C GLY A 62 3.58 14.85 5.75
N VAL A 63 2.86 14.74 6.86
CA VAL A 63 1.41 14.85 6.94
C VAL A 63 1.06 16.15 7.63
N LEU A 64 0.25 16.97 6.96
CA LEU A 64 -0.43 18.10 7.55
C LEU A 64 -1.82 17.65 7.98
N TYR A 65 -2.09 17.69 9.28
CA TYR A 65 -3.42 17.44 9.83
C TYR A 65 -4.17 18.76 9.95
N VAL A 66 -5.29 18.90 9.25
CA VAL A 66 -6.07 20.13 9.19
C VAL A 66 -7.45 19.91 9.82
N PRO A 67 -7.90 20.73 10.78
CA PRO A 67 -9.28 20.66 11.27
C PRO A 67 -10.27 20.79 10.10
N LEU A 68 -11.16 19.81 9.94
CA LEU A 68 -12.13 19.78 8.83
C LEU A 68 -13.08 20.99 8.87
N GLU A 69 -13.35 21.51 10.06
CA GLU A 69 -14.14 22.72 10.32
C GLU A 69 -13.56 23.96 9.62
N SER A 70 -12.22 24.00 9.48
CA SER A 70 -11.46 25.11 8.91
C SER A 70 -11.16 24.95 7.42
N MET A 71 -11.38 23.76 6.85
CA MET A 71 -10.88 23.39 5.52
C MET A 71 -11.79 23.82 4.36
N GLY A 72 -13.11 23.93 4.59
CA GLY A 72 -14.08 24.06 3.51
C GLY A 72 -14.20 22.79 2.67
N GLU A 73 -14.74 22.89 1.44
CA GLU A 73 -14.81 21.75 0.53
C GLU A 73 -13.43 21.39 -0.05
N ILE A 74 -13.17 20.09 -0.21
CA ILE A 74 -11.92 19.60 -0.81
C ILE A 74 -11.94 19.86 -2.32
N GLU A 75 -11.12 20.82 -2.77
CA GLU A 75 -10.92 21.09 -4.19
C GLU A 75 -9.78 20.25 -4.79
N VAL A 76 -10.05 19.61 -5.93
CA VAL A 76 -9.05 18.84 -6.69
C VAL A 76 -8.43 19.75 -7.75
N THR A 77 -7.17 20.09 -7.53
CA THR A 77 -6.38 20.99 -8.38
C THR A 77 -5.07 20.31 -8.76
N GLY A 78 -4.33 20.87 -9.72
CA GLY A 78 -3.00 20.37 -10.09
C GLY A 78 -1.99 20.38 -8.93
N THR A 79 -2.24 21.15 -7.87
CA THR A 79 -1.39 21.17 -6.67
C THR A 79 -1.93 20.27 -5.57
N SER A 80 -3.25 20.23 -5.35
CA SER A 80 -3.87 19.51 -4.22
C SER A 80 -4.09 18.01 -4.48
N TYR A 81 -4.18 17.56 -5.74
CA TYR A 81 -4.51 16.17 -6.06
C TYR A 81 -3.61 15.14 -5.37
N ASN A 82 -2.28 15.36 -5.37
CA ASN A 82 -1.33 14.45 -4.71
C ASN A 82 -1.23 14.66 -3.20
N SER A 83 -1.79 15.76 -2.68
CA SER A 83 -1.83 16.01 -1.25
C SER A 83 -3.00 15.31 -0.59
N ILE A 84 -4.08 15.02 -1.31
CA ILE A 84 -5.18 14.21 -0.79
C ILE A 84 -4.74 12.74 -0.79
N PRO A 85 -4.62 12.07 0.37
CA PRO A 85 -4.19 10.68 0.45
C PRO A 85 -5.07 9.79 -0.42
N LYS A 86 -4.44 8.89 -1.18
CA LYS A 86 -5.17 7.83 -1.87
C LYS A 86 -5.59 6.74 -0.88
N CYS A 87 -6.55 5.91 -1.27
CA CYS A 87 -6.99 4.77 -0.48
C CYS A 87 -6.64 3.46 -1.16
N TYR A 88 -6.24 2.49 -0.35
CA TYR A 88 -5.78 1.17 -0.75
C TYR A 88 -6.66 0.10 -0.11
N THR A 89 -6.78 -1.06 -0.73
CA THR A 89 -7.49 -2.23 -0.17
C THR A 89 -6.68 -3.52 -0.37
N TYR A 90 -7.13 -4.64 0.20
CA TYR A 90 -6.45 -5.93 0.14
C TYR A 90 -6.43 -6.53 -1.27
N MET A 91 -5.33 -7.16 -1.67
CA MET A 91 -5.14 -7.72 -3.01
C MET A 91 -5.22 -9.25 -3.03
N ASP A 92 -6.28 -9.82 -2.42
CA ASP A 92 -6.62 -11.25 -2.45
C ASP A 92 -8.12 -11.56 -2.61
N MET A 93 -8.44 -12.85 -2.77
CA MET A 93 -9.76 -13.46 -2.69
C MET A 93 -9.66 -14.81 -1.96
N GLU A 94 -10.70 -15.20 -1.22
CA GLU A 94 -10.77 -16.53 -0.58
C GLU A 94 -10.95 -17.64 -1.65
N ALA A 95 -10.03 -18.61 -1.72
CA ALA A 95 -10.13 -19.74 -2.67
C ALA A 95 -9.35 -20.99 -2.22
N ALA A 96 -9.87 -22.18 -2.55
CA ALA A 96 -9.47 -23.52 -2.09
C ALA A 96 -8.22 -24.15 -2.77
N GLY A 97 -7.11 -24.38 -2.03
CA GLY A 97 -6.02 -25.34 -2.36
C GLY A 97 -4.59 -25.01 -1.85
N GLU A 98 -3.63 -25.93 -2.02
CA GLU A 98 -2.30 -25.95 -1.34
C GLU A 98 -1.08 -25.58 -2.23
N SER A 99 0.03 -25.04 -1.66
CA SER A 99 1.30 -24.62 -2.34
C SER A 99 2.60 -25.30 -1.83
N GLY A 100 3.74 -25.09 -2.52
CA GLY A 100 5.05 -25.70 -2.18
C GLY A 100 6.30 -24.81 -2.36
N ILE A 101 7.15 -24.73 -1.32
CA ILE A 101 8.44 -23.98 -1.27
C ILE A 101 9.63 -24.86 -0.76
N ASN A 102 9.45 -26.17 -0.58
CA ASN A 102 10.31 -26.98 0.32
C ASN A 102 11.76 -27.27 -0.13
N ARG A 103 12.20 -26.93 -1.36
CA ARG A 103 13.47 -27.45 -1.92
C ARG A 103 14.76 -26.81 -1.37
N LEU A 104 14.70 -25.58 -0.82
CA LEU A 104 15.91 -24.84 -0.38
C LEU A 104 16.21 -24.97 1.11
N HIS A 105 15.20 -25.23 1.95
CA HIS A 105 15.37 -25.34 3.41
C HIS A 105 16.24 -26.53 3.82
N ASP A 106 16.25 -27.58 2.99
CA ASP A 106 16.95 -28.85 3.24
C ASP A 106 18.16 -29.06 2.30
N HIS A 107 18.55 -28.04 1.52
CA HIS A 107 19.73 -28.13 0.66
C HIS A 107 21.00 -28.32 1.50
N PRO A 108 21.88 -29.31 1.22
CA PRO A 108 22.97 -29.72 2.12
C PRO A 108 23.95 -28.59 2.49
N TYR A 109 24.12 -27.60 1.60
CA TYR A 109 25.08 -26.51 1.77
C TYR A 109 24.44 -25.12 1.99
N LEU A 110 23.20 -24.89 1.52
CA LEU A 110 22.58 -23.56 1.59
C LEU A 110 21.75 -23.40 2.86
N LYS A 111 20.80 -24.30 3.17
CA LYS A 111 19.99 -24.26 4.41
C LYS A 111 19.55 -22.84 4.82
N LEU A 112 19.11 -22.04 3.85
CA LEU A 112 18.69 -20.66 4.10
C LEU A 112 17.28 -20.71 4.69
N ARG A 113 17.07 -20.01 5.80
CA ARG A 113 15.80 -19.99 6.54
C ARG A 113 15.38 -18.59 6.99
N GLY A 114 16.16 -17.55 6.69
CA GLY A 114 15.90 -16.15 7.02
C GLY A 114 16.52 -15.70 8.34
N LYS A 115 17.40 -16.51 8.95
CA LYS A 115 17.99 -16.19 10.25
C LYS A 115 18.82 -14.89 10.18
N GLY A 116 18.62 -14.00 11.15
CA GLY A 116 19.31 -12.70 11.20
C GLY A 116 18.71 -11.62 10.30
N THR A 117 17.57 -11.88 9.66
CA THR A 117 16.82 -10.92 8.85
C THR A 117 15.47 -10.60 9.48
N ALA A 118 14.86 -9.49 9.06
CA ALA A 118 13.52 -9.08 9.46
C ALA A 118 12.57 -9.08 8.24
N VAL A 119 11.34 -9.54 8.45
CA VAL A 119 10.23 -9.42 7.52
C VAL A 119 9.16 -8.53 8.13
N ALA A 120 8.85 -7.42 7.47
CA ALA A 120 7.75 -6.55 7.84
C ALA A 120 6.51 -6.84 7.02
N VAL A 121 5.35 -6.96 7.67
CA VAL A 121 4.03 -7.10 7.03
C VAL A 121 3.18 -5.91 7.43
N ILE A 122 2.79 -5.10 6.44
CA ILE A 122 1.97 -3.90 6.62
C ILE A 122 0.59 -4.20 6.02
N ASP A 123 -0.37 -4.52 6.88
CA ASP A 123 -1.63 -5.15 6.46
C ASP A 123 -2.74 -5.06 7.54
N SER A 124 -3.62 -6.07 7.65
CA SER A 124 -4.75 -6.20 8.59
C SER A 124 -4.36 -6.51 10.04
N GLY A 125 -3.08 -6.73 10.31
CA GLY A 125 -2.54 -7.19 11.58
C GLY A 125 -2.10 -8.66 11.54
N ILE A 126 -2.12 -9.31 12.71
CA ILE A 126 -1.75 -10.71 12.84
C ILE A 126 -2.50 -11.37 14.00
N ASP A 127 -2.86 -12.65 13.84
CA ASP A 127 -3.18 -13.51 14.98
C ASP A 127 -1.88 -13.95 15.67
N TYR A 128 -1.41 -13.15 16.62
CA TYR A 128 -0.16 -13.41 17.34
C TYR A 128 -0.19 -14.68 18.20
N GLN A 129 -1.37 -15.25 18.47
CA GLN A 129 -1.52 -16.49 19.23
C GLN A 129 -1.22 -17.74 18.38
N ASN A 130 -1.24 -17.61 17.05
CA ASN A 130 -1.02 -18.73 16.15
C ASN A 130 0.42 -19.30 16.31
N GLU A 131 0.51 -20.62 16.51
CA GLU A 131 1.77 -21.32 16.77
C GLU A 131 2.79 -21.19 15.64
N VAL A 132 2.34 -20.93 14.41
CA VAL A 132 3.24 -20.69 13.26
C VAL A 132 4.17 -19.48 13.48
N PHE A 133 3.83 -18.57 14.41
CA PHE A 133 4.64 -17.39 14.73
C PHE A 133 5.45 -17.53 16.02
N ARG A 134 5.51 -18.73 16.62
CA ARG A 134 6.15 -19.01 17.92
C ARG A 134 7.30 -20.01 17.78
N ASN A 135 8.37 -19.82 18.52
CA ASN A 135 9.47 -20.77 18.66
C ASN A 135 9.66 -21.18 20.13
N ALA A 136 10.67 -22.01 20.42
CA ALA A 136 10.97 -22.46 21.79
C ALA A 136 11.26 -21.29 22.78
N GLY A 137 11.66 -20.12 22.28
CA GLY A 137 11.92 -18.91 23.05
C GLY A 137 10.76 -17.89 23.05
N GLY A 138 9.55 -18.31 22.68
CA GLY A 138 8.35 -17.47 22.65
C GLY A 138 7.98 -16.97 21.25
N SER A 139 7.39 -15.78 21.17
CA SER A 139 6.97 -15.14 19.92
C SER A 139 8.17 -14.77 19.03
N ARG A 140 8.03 -14.93 17.71
CA ARG A 140 8.97 -14.37 16.72
C ARG A 140 8.62 -12.94 16.28
N ILE A 141 7.50 -12.42 16.76
CA ILE A 141 7.06 -11.06 16.49
C ILE A 141 7.83 -10.13 17.42
N ALA A 142 8.78 -9.38 16.85
CA ALA A 142 9.57 -8.41 17.58
C ALA A 142 8.73 -7.17 17.93
N TYR A 143 7.92 -6.72 16.97
CA TYR A 143 7.06 -5.55 17.10
C TYR A 143 5.72 -5.80 16.43
N LEU A 144 4.64 -5.39 17.10
CA LEU A 144 3.28 -5.30 16.56
C LEU A 144 2.77 -3.88 16.81
N TRP A 145 2.68 -3.07 15.77
CA TRP A 145 2.06 -1.75 15.84
C TRP A 145 0.63 -1.82 15.32
N ASP A 146 -0.34 -1.56 16.19
CA ASP A 146 -1.75 -1.43 15.80
C ASP A 146 -2.14 0.04 15.74
N GLN A 147 -2.25 0.57 14.52
CA GLN A 147 -2.60 1.97 14.28
C GLN A 147 -4.02 2.32 14.70
N SER A 148 -4.89 1.32 14.91
CA SER A 148 -6.31 1.52 15.18
C SER A 148 -6.65 1.65 16.67
N ILE A 149 -5.73 1.30 17.57
CA ILE A 149 -5.97 1.35 19.01
C ILE A 149 -5.70 2.75 19.53
N GLU A 150 -6.70 3.40 20.11
CA GLU A 150 -6.51 4.69 20.79
C GLU A 150 -5.73 4.48 22.09
N GLU A 151 -4.78 5.38 22.38
CA GLU A 151 -4.15 5.40 23.69
C GLU A 151 -5.13 5.97 24.72
N GLU A 152 -5.55 5.15 25.67
CA GLU A 152 -6.12 5.68 26.91
C GLU A 152 -4.99 6.39 27.67
N GLU A 153 -5.13 7.70 27.92
CA GLU A 153 -4.24 8.43 28.83
C GLU A 153 -4.34 7.82 30.23
N GLN A 154 -3.54 6.79 30.51
CA GLN A 154 -3.20 6.49 31.90
C GLN A 154 -2.37 7.66 32.39
N ASN A 155 -2.97 8.46 33.28
CA ASN A 155 -2.35 9.56 34.02
C ASN A 155 -0.84 9.37 34.15
N GLN A 156 -0.07 10.34 33.66
CA GLN A 156 1.39 10.38 33.71
C GLN A 156 1.99 10.22 35.13
N SER A 157 1.18 10.15 36.19
CA SER A 157 1.61 9.81 37.55
C SER A 157 2.00 8.34 37.77
N GLY A 158 1.70 7.43 36.83
CA GLY A 158 2.03 6.00 36.96
C GLY A 158 3.39 5.58 36.39
N ARG A 159 4.00 6.38 35.50
CA ARG A 159 5.26 6.02 34.81
C ARG A 159 6.53 6.36 35.59
N GLU A 160 6.46 7.18 36.64
CA GLU A 160 7.63 7.54 37.45
C GLU A 160 7.98 6.48 38.53
N LEU A 161 7.08 5.54 38.84
CA LEU A 161 7.27 4.55 39.91
C LEU A 161 7.97 3.25 39.46
N GLU A 162 8.06 2.97 38.16
CA GLU A 162 8.75 1.77 37.65
C GLU A 162 10.28 1.97 37.47
N ALA A 163 10.78 3.20 37.61
CA ALA A 163 12.20 3.50 37.47
C ALA A 163 13.05 3.19 38.74
N GLU A 164 12.43 2.91 39.89
CA GLU A 164 13.16 2.74 41.16
C GLU A 164 13.38 1.30 41.63
N ASN A 165 12.79 0.28 41.00
CA ASN A 165 13.01 -1.12 41.37
C ASN A 165 13.84 -1.84 40.30
N GLY A 166 15.16 -1.61 40.35
CA GLY A 166 16.13 -2.32 39.51
C GLY A 166 16.32 -3.77 39.97
N ASP A 167 15.67 -4.71 39.29
CA ASP A 167 16.04 -6.12 39.36
C ASP A 167 17.29 -6.37 38.50
N ALA A 168 18.37 -6.70 39.19
CA ALA A 168 19.68 -6.97 38.62
C ALA A 168 19.72 -8.36 37.96
N ASP A 169 19.15 -8.48 36.76
CA ASP A 169 19.43 -9.60 35.85
C ASP A 169 19.35 -9.14 34.38
N ASN A 170 20.02 -8.02 34.07
CA ASN A 170 20.12 -7.51 32.71
C ASN A 170 21.26 -8.20 31.95
N LEU A 171 20.90 -9.01 30.96
CA LEU A 171 21.75 -9.33 29.82
C LEU A 171 22.09 -8.03 29.05
N PRO A 172 23.26 -7.92 28.40
CA PRO A 172 23.63 -6.70 27.69
C PRO A 172 22.77 -6.57 26.41
N GLY A 173 21.78 -5.68 26.43
CA GLY A 173 20.92 -5.39 25.28
C GLY A 173 19.67 -4.52 25.53
N ASP A 174 19.32 -4.19 26.77
CA ASP A 174 18.00 -3.63 27.11
C ASP A 174 17.85 -2.09 27.09
N ASP A 175 18.81 -1.34 26.54
CA ASP A 175 18.69 0.12 26.35
C ASP A 175 17.81 0.50 25.12
N ILE A 176 16.62 -0.09 24.97
CA ILE A 176 15.63 0.24 23.90
C ILE A 176 14.34 0.81 24.51
N ALA A 177 14.47 1.75 25.45
CA ALA A 177 13.33 2.39 26.12
C ALA A 177 12.54 3.36 25.19
N ASP A 178 13.19 4.07 24.27
CA ASP A 178 12.54 5.15 23.48
C ASP A 178 12.08 4.71 22.09
N THR A 179 11.14 3.78 21.99
CA THR A 179 10.39 3.59 20.74
C THR A 179 8.96 4.01 20.94
N GLU A 180 8.66 5.23 20.51
CA GLU A 180 7.31 5.77 20.45
C GLU A 180 6.75 5.64 19.03
N VAL A 181 5.46 5.32 18.94
CA VAL A 181 4.69 5.38 17.70
C VAL A 181 3.90 6.69 17.66
N PRO A 182 3.59 7.21 16.46
CA PRO A 182 2.92 8.50 16.34
C PRO A 182 1.47 8.54 16.82
N TYR A 183 0.82 7.39 16.80
CA TYR A 183 -0.57 7.10 17.17
C TYR A 183 -0.71 5.59 17.17
N GLY A 184 -1.87 5.07 17.60
CA GLY A 184 -2.01 3.63 17.77
C GLY A 184 -1.31 3.13 19.03
N LYS A 185 -1.15 1.81 19.14
CA LYS A 185 -0.42 1.17 20.25
C LYS A 185 0.66 0.23 19.74
N LEU A 186 1.85 0.33 20.32
CA LEU A 186 2.99 -0.54 20.01
C LEU A 186 3.14 -1.63 21.08
N PHE A 187 3.15 -2.89 20.63
CA PHE A 187 3.46 -4.05 21.46
C PHE A 187 4.81 -4.62 21.03
N ARG A 188 5.68 -4.90 22.00
CA ARG A 188 6.98 -5.52 21.77
C ARG A 188 6.88 -7.02 22.02
N LYS A 189 7.90 -7.77 21.61
CA LYS A 189 8.03 -9.22 21.89
C LYS A 189 7.67 -9.56 23.34
N LYS A 190 8.19 -8.81 24.33
CA LYS A 190 7.91 -9.02 25.76
C LYS A 190 6.42 -8.91 26.12
N ASP A 191 5.70 -7.98 25.49
CA ASP A 191 4.26 -7.81 25.72
C ASP A 191 3.48 -8.98 25.14
N ILE A 192 3.89 -9.43 23.94
CA ILE A 192 3.30 -10.57 23.25
C ILE A 192 3.58 -11.87 23.99
N ASP A 193 4.80 -12.09 24.47
CA ASP A 193 5.14 -13.28 25.28
C ASP A 193 4.36 -13.30 26.59
N ARG A 194 4.23 -12.15 27.26
CA ARG A 194 3.38 -12.01 28.45
C ARG A 194 1.92 -12.29 28.14
N ALA A 195 1.40 -11.83 27.02
CA ALA A 195 0.05 -12.14 26.56
C ALA A 195 -0.12 -13.64 26.29
N LEU A 196 0.83 -14.28 25.60
CA LEU A 196 0.80 -15.70 25.27
C LEU A 196 0.89 -16.63 26.50
N ALA A 197 1.41 -16.12 27.63
CA ALA A 197 1.48 -16.84 28.91
C ALA A 197 0.25 -16.57 29.81
N SER A 198 -0.61 -15.62 29.44
CA SER A 198 -1.81 -15.25 30.19
C SER A 198 -3.01 -16.09 29.77
N GLU A 199 -3.94 -16.33 30.70
CA GLU A 199 -5.28 -16.88 30.37
C GLU A 199 -6.15 -15.86 29.61
N GLU A 200 -5.82 -14.57 29.71
CA GLU A 200 -6.50 -13.47 29.02
C GLU A 200 -5.51 -12.67 28.14
N PRO A 201 -5.03 -13.22 27.01
CA PRO A 201 -4.00 -12.56 26.17
C PRO A 201 -4.41 -11.18 25.66
N PHE A 202 -5.68 -11.02 25.30
CA PHE A 202 -6.22 -9.77 24.76
C PHE A 202 -6.36 -8.64 25.78
N ALA A 203 -6.29 -8.92 27.08
CA ALA A 203 -6.20 -7.87 28.09
C ALA A 203 -4.83 -7.17 28.07
N ILE A 204 -3.78 -7.87 27.59
CA ILE A 204 -2.42 -7.34 27.51
C ILE A 204 -2.15 -6.80 26.10
N VAL A 205 -2.44 -7.61 25.08
CA VAL A 205 -2.32 -7.24 23.66
C VAL A 205 -3.71 -7.31 23.01
N PRO A 206 -4.50 -6.22 23.05
CA PRO A 206 -5.86 -6.19 22.50
C PRO A 206 -5.93 -6.21 20.97
N SER A 207 -4.80 -6.09 20.26
CA SER A 207 -4.78 -6.13 18.80
C SER A 207 -5.28 -7.47 18.27
N ARG A 208 -6.13 -7.41 17.24
CA ARG A 208 -6.73 -8.57 16.57
C ARG A 208 -6.70 -8.37 15.06
N ASP A 209 -6.34 -9.42 14.34
CA ASP A 209 -6.61 -9.55 12.92
C ASP A 209 -8.02 -10.10 12.72
N THR A 210 -8.94 -9.25 12.26
CA THR A 210 -10.35 -9.62 12.04
C THR A 210 -10.63 -10.06 10.62
N ASN A 211 -9.73 -9.74 9.67
CA ASN A 211 -9.85 -10.11 8.26
C ASN A 211 -9.09 -11.43 7.97
N GLY A 212 -7.91 -11.59 8.56
CA GLY A 212 -7.03 -12.75 8.36
C GLY A 212 -6.03 -12.62 7.23
N HIS A 213 -6.12 -11.57 6.39
CA HIS A 213 -5.19 -11.33 5.29
C HIS A 213 -3.75 -11.16 5.79
N GLY A 214 -3.50 -10.30 6.77
CA GLY A 214 -2.17 -10.07 7.36
C GLY A 214 -1.59 -11.33 8.03
N THR A 215 -2.43 -12.11 8.73
CA THR A 215 -2.06 -13.43 9.26
C THR A 215 -1.59 -14.38 8.14
N ALA A 216 -2.33 -14.45 7.04
CA ALA A 216 -1.96 -15.27 5.89
C ALA A 216 -0.63 -14.81 5.26
N LEU A 217 -0.45 -13.50 5.04
CA LEU A 217 0.76 -12.95 4.45
C LEU A 217 2.00 -13.18 5.33
N ALA A 218 1.88 -12.94 6.64
CA ALA A 218 2.96 -13.21 7.59
C ALA A 218 3.32 -14.71 7.62
N GLY A 219 2.32 -15.58 7.51
CA GLY A 219 2.49 -17.02 7.38
C GLY A 219 3.30 -17.41 6.15
N ILE A 220 2.92 -16.91 4.98
CA ILE A 220 3.62 -17.21 3.72
C ILE A 220 5.04 -16.65 3.70
N ALA A 221 5.22 -15.43 4.18
CA ALA A 221 6.53 -14.80 4.16
C ALA A 221 7.50 -15.47 5.15
N ALA A 222 7.04 -15.77 6.37
CA ALA A 222 7.94 -16.20 7.44
C ALA A 222 7.32 -17.15 8.49
N GLY A 223 6.19 -17.81 8.21
CA GLY A 223 5.60 -18.81 9.12
C GLY A 223 6.51 -20.01 9.38
N ASN A 224 6.47 -20.55 10.59
CA ASN A 224 7.28 -21.72 10.96
C ASN A 224 6.84 -22.97 10.20
N MET A 225 7.76 -23.94 10.15
CA MET A 225 7.43 -25.27 9.68
C MET A 225 6.46 -25.94 10.65
N VAL A 226 5.33 -26.42 10.12
CA VAL A 226 4.35 -27.26 10.83
C VAL A 226 4.30 -28.60 10.09
N PRO A 227 5.10 -29.61 10.51
CA PRO A 227 5.28 -30.84 9.75
C PRO A 227 3.98 -31.62 9.51
N GLY A 228 3.08 -31.66 10.51
CA GLY A 228 1.78 -32.34 10.38
C GLY A 228 0.85 -31.72 9.34
N GLU A 229 1.08 -30.46 8.98
CA GLU A 229 0.24 -29.68 8.06
C GLU A 229 0.93 -29.47 6.70
N ASN A 230 2.15 -29.99 6.54
CA ASN A 230 3.03 -29.77 5.38
C ASN A 230 3.11 -28.28 5.00
N PHE A 231 3.23 -27.41 6.01
CA PHE A 231 3.30 -25.97 5.83
C PHE A 231 4.64 -25.42 6.31
N THR A 232 5.18 -24.47 5.56
CA THR A 232 6.27 -23.59 6.00
C THR A 232 6.18 -22.28 5.21
N GLY A 233 6.48 -21.16 5.86
CA GLY A 233 6.73 -19.90 5.16
C GLY A 233 8.07 -19.96 4.42
N ALA A 234 8.31 -18.97 3.56
CA ALA A 234 9.55 -18.88 2.80
C ALA A 234 10.79 -18.65 3.69
N ALA A 235 10.69 -17.77 4.69
CA ALA A 235 11.76 -17.44 5.65
C ALA A 235 11.36 -17.75 7.11
N PRO A 236 11.25 -19.03 7.49
CA PRO A 236 10.69 -19.46 8.78
C PRO A 236 11.50 -19.01 10.02
N GLU A 237 12.77 -18.64 9.86
CA GLU A 237 13.64 -18.15 10.95
C GLU A 237 13.81 -16.61 10.93
N ALA A 238 13.10 -15.90 10.06
CA ALA A 238 13.10 -14.44 10.06
C ALA A 238 12.33 -13.88 11.27
N THR A 239 12.78 -12.71 11.75
CA THR A 239 12.09 -11.91 12.76
C THR A 239 10.91 -11.18 12.13
N LEU A 240 9.75 -11.15 12.80
CA LEU A 240 8.56 -10.48 12.29
C LEU A 240 8.39 -9.06 12.85
N ILE A 241 8.07 -8.11 11.98
CA ILE A 241 7.61 -6.76 12.31
C ILE A 241 6.21 -6.60 11.71
N ILE A 242 5.19 -6.46 12.53
CA ILE A 242 3.80 -6.41 12.06
C ILE A 242 3.23 -5.02 12.28
N ILE A 243 2.60 -4.48 11.25
CA ILE A 243 1.86 -3.22 11.33
C ILE A 243 0.44 -3.47 10.85
N LYS A 244 -0.53 -3.28 11.75
CA LYS A 244 -1.95 -3.22 11.39
C LYS A 244 -2.30 -1.80 11.00
N VAL A 245 -2.64 -1.59 9.75
CA VAL A 245 -3.01 -0.28 9.22
C VAL A 245 -4.44 0.05 9.63
N LYS A 246 -4.67 1.29 10.09
CA LYS A 246 -6.02 1.70 10.49
C LYS A 246 -6.89 2.00 9.26
N PRO A 247 -8.22 1.82 9.36
CA PRO A 247 -9.13 2.25 8.30
C PRO A 247 -8.97 3.73 7.95
N ALA A 248 -9.15 4.05 6.67
CA ALA A 248 -9.19 5.41 6.15
C ALA A 248 -10.28 6.22 6.87
N LYS A 249 -9.97 7.49 7.14
CA LYS A 249 -10.91 8.39 7.83
C LYS A 249 -12.16 8.66 6.99
N GLN A 250 -13.27 8.94 7.68
CA GLN A 250 -14.57 9.08 7.05
C GLN A 250 -14.62 10.20 6.00
N TYR A 251 -13.87 11.29 6.21
CA TYR A 251 -13.83 12.38 5.24
C TYR A 251 -13.27 11.93 3.87
N LEU A 252 -12.25 11.06 3.84
CA LEU A 252 -11.72 10.48 2.58
C LEU A 252 -12.72 9.50 1.98
N ARG A 253 -13.32 8.64 2.80
CA ARG A 253 -14.33 7.68 2.34
C ARG A 253 -15.50 8.40 1.67
N ASN A 254 -15.97 9.49 2.27
CA ASN A 254 -17.00 10.35 1.71
C ASN A 254 -16.53 11.06 0.44
N PHE A 255 -15.30 11.57 0.43
CA PHE A 255 -14.74 12.27 -0.72
C PHE A 255 -14.60 11.38 -1.96
N TYR A 256 -14.20 10.12 -1.76
CA TYR A 256 -14.07 9.09 -2.80
C TYR A 256 -15.35 8.28 -3.03
N LEU A 257 -16.42 8.55 -2.27
CA LEU A 257 -17.73 7.90 -2.42
C LEU A 257 -17.67 6.38 -2.23
N TYR A 258 -16.82 5.89 -1.33
CA TYR A 258 -16.71 4.46 -1.08
C TYR A 258 -17.92 3.91 -0.32
N PRO A 259 -18.29 2.64 -0.58
CA PRO A 259 -19.31 1.95 0.20
C PRO A 259 -18.98 1.96 1.72
N PRO A 260 -19.99 2.04 2.61
CA PRO A 260 -19.76 2.04 4.06
C PRO A 260 -18.96 0.85 4.58
N GLU A 261 -19.14 -0.33 3.98
CA GLU A 261 -18.50 -1.59 4.33
C GLU A 261 -17.11 -1.78 3.72
N ALA A 262 -16.69 -0.92 2.80
CA ALA A 262 -15.43 -1.08 2.08
C ALA A 262 -14.22 -1.07 3.02
N GLU A 263 -13.31 -2.02 2.90
CA GLU A 263 -12.05 -2.01 3.64
C GLU A 263 -11.03 -1.14 2.90
N ALA A 264 -10.86 0.10 3.38
CA ALA A 264 -10.00 1.10 2.75
C ALA A 264 -8.99 1.63 3.76
N PHE A 265 -7.73 1.76 3.35
CA PHE A 265 -6.60 2.24 4.14
C PHE A 265 -6.00 3.48 3.47
N GLN A 266 -5.69 4.52 4.24
CA GLN A 266 -5.19 5.78 3.66
C GLN A 266 -3.67 5.78 3.48
N GLU A 267 -3.21 6.39 2.39
CA GLU A 267 -1.83 6.36 1.89
C GLU A 267 -0.78 6.77 2.93
N ASN A 268 -1.03 7.86 3.66
CA ASN A 268 -0.12 8.40 4.66
C ASN A 268 0.12 7.44 5.84
N ASP A 269 -0.88 6.65 6.23
CA ASP A 269 -0.74 5.67 7.30
C ASP A 269 0.16 4.50 6.90
N VAL A 270 0.08 4.09 5.64
CA VAL A 270 0.97 3.08 5.05
C VAL A 270 2.40 3.62 4.96
N MET A 271 2.58 4.88 4.58
CA MET A 271 3.89 5.53 4.57
C MET A 271 4.50 5.58 5.99
N MET A 272 3.71 5.92 7.01
CA MET A 272 4.16 5.87 8.40
C MET A 272 4.51 4.44 8.86
N ALA A 273 3.76 3.42 8.41
CA ALA A 273 4.06 2.01 8.66
C ALA A 273 5.43 1.58 8.10
N ILE A 274 5.73 1.99 6.87
CA ILE A 274 7.04 1.75 6.23
C ILE A 274 8.16 2.47 7.02
N ALA A 275 7.96 3.74 7.38
CA ALA A 275 8.92 4.50 8.18
C ALA A 275 9.23 3.82 9.52
N PHE A 276 8.19 3.33 10.20
CA PHE A 276 8.30 2.57 11.43
C PHE A 276 9.09 1.26 11.25
N ALA A 277 8.76 0.46 10.22
CA ALA A 277 9.44 -0.81 9.95
C ALA A 277 10.95 -0.61 9.70
N ILE A 278 11.33 0.42 8.95
CA ILE A 278 12.73 0.79 8.70
C ILE A 278 13.42 1.19 10.01
N SER A 279 12.77 2.01 10.83
CA SER A 279 13.30 2.41 12.14
C SER A 279 13.55 1.20 13.03
N GLN A 280 12.61 0.25 13.10
CA GLN A 280 12.77 -0.95 13.91
C GLN A 280 13.85 -1.88 13.37
N ALA A 281 13.94 -2.10 12.05
CA ALA A 281 15.00 -2.92 11.47
C ALA A 281 16.39 -2.34 11.73
N LYS A 282 16.54 -1.01 11.70
CA LYS A 282 17.78 -0.32 12.08
C LYS A 282 18.15 -0.57 13.55
N LYS A 283 17.17 -0.50 14.46
CA LYS A 283 17.38 -0.80 15.89
C LYS A 283 17.78 -2.26 16.12
N LEU A 284 17.15 -3.19 15.38
CA LEU A 284 17.48 -4.61 15.40
C LEU A 284 18.82 -4.94 14.70
N LYS A 285 19.38 -4.00 13.91
CA LYS A 285 20.56 -4.20 13.05
C LYS A 285 20.38 -5.36 12.06
N MET A 286 19.18 -5.48 11.49
CA MET A 286 18.84 -6.56 10.55
C MET A 286 18.50 -5.99 9.17
N PRO A 287 18.87 -6.69 8.08
CA PRO A 287 18.27 -6.46 6.76
C PRO A 287 16.76 -6.64 6.82
N LEU A 288 16.04 -5.83 6.07
CA LEU A 288 14.58 -5.74 6.09
C LEU A 288 13.98 -6.09 4.74
N SER A 289 13.05 -7.04 4.74
CA SER A 289 12.14 -7.28 3.62
C SER A 289 10.73 -6.84 4.00
N ILE A 290 10.15 -5.90 3.26
CA ILE A 290 8.81 -5.36 3.49
C ILE A 290 7.83 -6.02 2.51
N CYS A 291 6.69 -6.49 3.03
CA CYS A 291 5.56 -7.00 2.25
C CYS A 291 4.41 -6.00 2.28
N LEU A 292 3.99 -5.51 1.11
CA LEU A 292 2.79 -4.70 0.91
C LEU A 292 1.74 -5.53 0.15
N GLY A 293 0.71 -5.96 0.87
CA GLY A 293 -0.40 -6.77 0.33
C GLY A 293 -1.59 -5.97 -0.15
N ILE A 294 -1.46 -4.65 -0.26
CA ILE A 294 -2.53 -3.70 -0.54
C ILE A 294 -2.27 -2.93 -1.85
N GLY A 295 -3.33 -2.47 -2.50
CA GLY A 295 -3.26 -1.81 -3.81
C GLY A 295 -4.37 -0.78 -4.05
N SER A 296 -4.14 0.12 -5.01
CA SER A 296 -5.09 1.14 -5.48
C SER A 296 -4.97 1.39 -6.99
N SER A 297 -6.07 1.73 -7.65
CA SER A 297 -6.13 2.20 -9.05
C SER A 297 -6.19 3.73 -9.15
N GLN A 298 -6.08 4.44 -8.02
CA GLN A 298 -6.06 5.89 -8.02
C GLN A 298 -4.68 6.40 -8.45
N GLY A 299 -4.63 7.37 -9.36
CA GLY A 299 -3.38 7.90 -9.90
C GLY A 299 -3.18 7.59 -11.38
N ALA A 300 -2.05 8.07 -11.90
CA ALA A 300 -1.70 7.92 -13.31
C ALA A 300 -1.03 6.57 -13.65
N HIS A 301 -0.78 5.72 -12.66
CA HIS A 301 -0.03 4.46 -12.82
C HIS A 301 1.40 4.64 -13.37
N LEU A 302 2.03 5.78 -13.06
CA LEU A 302 3.39 6.15 -13.49
C LEU A 302 4.43 6.07 -12.35
N GLY A 303 4.06 5.52 -11.19
CA GLY A 303 4.93 5.51 -10.01
C GLY A 303 5.10 6.88 -9.35
N THR A 304 4.24 7.84 -9.67
CA THR A 304 4.32 9.24 -9.20
C THR A 304 3.49 9.53 -7.96
N ASN A 305 2.62 8.61 -7.53
CA ASN A 305 1.87 8.76 -6.28
C ASN A 305 2.83 8.82 -5.08
N ALA A 306 2.37 9.43 -3.97
CA ALA A 306 3.23 9.67 -2.81
C ALA A 306 3.78 8.36 -2.22
N LEU A 307 2.95 7.32 -2.10
CA LEU A 307 3.39 6.02 -1.63
C LEU A 307 4.32 5.32 -2.62
N SER A 308 4.06 5.37 -3.93
CA SER A 308 4.94 4.78 -4.95
C SER A 308 6.34 5.41 -4.91
N GLN A 309 6.40 6.74 -4.82
CA GLN A 309 7.67 7.46 -4.68
C GLN A 309 8.37 7.17 -3.35
N TYR A 310 7.62 7.03 -2.26
CA TYR A 310 8.19 6.70 -0.96
C TYR A 310 8.71 5.27 -0.92
N VAL A 311 7.99 4.31 -1.51
CA VAL A 311 8.44 2.94 -1.73
C VAL A 311 9.74 2.92 -2.53
N ASP A 312 9.83 3.71 -3.60
CA ASP A 312 11.06 3.83 -4.38
C ASP A 312 12.23 4.43 -3.60
N TYR A 313 11.95 5.45 -2.79
CA TYR A 313 12.93 6.06 -1.91
C TYR A 313 13.50 5.03 -0.92
N VAL A 314 12.65 4.24 -0.25
CA VAL A 314 13.10 3.27 0.76
C VAL A 314 13.75 2.02 0.14
N ALA A 315 13.28 1.58 -1.03
CA ALA A 315 13.86 0.43 -1.73
C ALA A 315 15.29 0.70 -2.24
N ASN A 316 15.71 1.97 -2.28
CA ASN A 316 17.09 2.38 -2.59
C ASN A 316 18.03 2.31 -1.38
N PHE A 317 17.53 2.13 -0.16
CA PHE A 317 18.41 1.89 0.99
C PHE A 317 19.09 0.53 0.89
N SER A 318 20.37 0.48 1.27
CA SER A 318 21.06 -0.79 1.47
C SER A 318 20.31 -1.65 2.48
N GLN A 319 20.29 -2.96 2.25
CA GLN A 319 19.67 -3.94 3.15
C GLN A 319 18.14 -3.79 3.32
N VAL A 320 17.45 -3.02 2.46
CA VAL A 320 15.99 -2.92 2.45
C VAL A 320 15.46 -3.40 1.10
N SER A 321 14.46 -4.26 1.11
CA SER A 321 13.70 -4.68 -0.07
C SER A 321 12.20 -4.50 0.19
N VAL A 322 11.44 -4.13 -0.84
CA VAL A 322 9.99 -3.97 -0.78
C VAL A 322 9.36 -4.84 -1.85
N SER A 323 8.51 -5.79 -1.44
CA SER A 323 7.71 -6.63 -2.32
C SER A 323 6.26 -6.15 -2.31
N VAL A 324 5.69 -5.93 -3.48
CA VAL A 324 4.37 -5.30 -3.66
C VAL A 324 3.48 -6.20 -4.51
N ALA A 325 2.21 -6.33 -4.14
CA ALA A 325 1.20 -7.01 -4.96
C ALA A 325 1.00 -6.27 -6.29
N ALA A 326 0.92 -7.00 -7.41
CA ALA A 326 0.55 -6.39 -8.70
C ALA A 326 -0.89 -5.90 -8.75
N GLY A 327 -1.75 -6.37 -7.83
CA GLY A 327 -3.18 -6.07 -7.82
C GLY A 327 -4.02 -7.16 -8.48
N ASN A 328 -5.33 -7.14 -8.27
CA ASN A 328 -6.26 -8.16 -8.77
C ASN A 328 -7.26 -7.61 -9.81
N GLU A 329 -6.85 -6.59 -10.57
CA GLU A 329 -7.72 -5.87 -11.53
C GLU A 329 -7.64 -6.39 -12.98
N GLY A 330 -6.93 -7.49 -13.24
CA GLY A 330 -6.65 -7.98 -14.59
C GLY A 330 -7.89 -8.38 -15.40
N ASN A 331 -9.00 -8.70 -14.73
CA ASN A 331 -10.26 -9.11 -15.34
C ASN A 331 -11.51 -8.38 -14.78
N THR A 332 -11.32 -7.37 -13.94
CA THR A 332 -12.41 -6.63 -13.27
C THR A 332 -13.12 -5.65 -14.20
N ARG A 333 -12.49 -5.32 -15.33
CA ARG A 333 -13.00 -4.35 -16.33
C ARG A 333 -13.10 -2.92 -15.79
N ASN A 334 -12.26 -2.60 -14.79
CA ASN A 334 -12.15 -1.28 -14.16
C ASN A 334 -11.18 -0.33 -14.87
N HIS A 335 -10.61 -0.74 -16.01
CA HIS A 335 -9.72 0.09 -16.82
C HIS A 335 -10.15 0.07 -18.29
N SER A 336 -10.16 1.24 -18.91
CA SER A 336 -10.30 1.42 -20.36
C SER A 336 -9.24 2.40 -20.87
N THR A 337 -8.86 2.27 -22.13
CA THR A 337 -7.84 3.12 -22.75
C THR A 337 -8.21 3.42 -24.20
N GLY A 338 -7.75 4.55 -24.71
CA GLY A 338 -7.96 4.95 -26.10
C GLY A 338 -6.69 5.55 -26.68
N ILE A 339 -6.43 5.23 -27.95
CA ILE A 339 -5.33 5.80 -28.72
C ILE A 339 -5.92 6.63 -29.85
N PHE A 340 -5.55 7.91 -29.88
CA PHE A 340 -5.80 8.78 -31.02
C PHE A 340 -4.70 8.53 -32.05
N SER A 341 -5.09 8.05 -33.23
CA SER A 341 -4.19 7.81 -34.36
C SER A 341 -4.85 8.29 -35.65
N GLN A 342 -4.07 8.98 -36.50
CA GLN A 342 -4.42 9.51 -37.83
C GLN A 342 -5.91 9.38 -38.25
N GLY A 343 -6.68 10.44 -38.01
CA GLY A 343 -8.06 10.58 -38.49
C GLY A 343 -9.15 10.12 -37.53
N ARG A 344 -8.82 9.44 -36.42
CA ARG A 344 -9.78 9.20 -35.33
C ARG A 344 -9.92 10.48 -34.51
N GLU A 345 -11.03 11.21 -34.67
CA GLU A 345 -11.26 12.47 -33.96
C GLU A 345 -11.93 12.27 -32.60
N GLN A 346 -12.63 11.14 -32.41
CA GLN A 346 -13.42 10.87 -31.22
C GLN A 346 -13.35 9.39 -30.82
N ILE A 347 -13.27 9.14 -29.52
CA ILE A 347 -13.38 7.82 -28.89
C ILE A 347 -14.57 7.86 -27.94
N VAL A 348 -15.34 6.77 -27.91
CA VAL A 348 -16.48 6.62 -26.99
C VAL A 348 -16.15 5.52 -26.02
N THR A 349 -16.10 5.83 -24.72
CA THR A 349 -15.95 4.84 -23.66
C THR A 349 -17.32 4.58 -23.05
N GLU A 350 -17.78 3.34 -23.08
CA GLU A 350 -19.08 2.94 -22.52
C GLU A 350 -18.89 2.32 -21.12
N LEU A 351 -19.61 2.88 -20.14
CA LEU A 351 -19.58 2.49 -18.74
C LEU A 351 -20.96 1.95 -18.35
N ARG A 352 -21.03 0.69 -17.93
CA ARG A 352 -22.22 0.18 -17.23
C ARG A 352 -22.15 0.62 -15.78
N VAL A 353 -23.24 1.19 -15.26
CA VAL A 353 -23.42 1.49 -13.84
C VAL A 353 -24.45 0.53 -13.25
N ALA A 354 -24.11 -0.06 -12.10
CA ALA A 354 -24.93 -0.99 -11.37
C ALA A 354 -26.25 -0.37 -10.85
N GLU A 355 -27.22 -1.23 -10.56
CA GLU A 355 -28.38 -0.80 -9.76
C GLU A 355 -27.93 -0.44 -8.34
N ARG A 356 -28.52 0.63 -7.78
CA ARG A 356 -28.30 1.09 -6.39
C ARG A 356 -26.87 1.52 -6.05
N GLU A 357 -26.04 1.75 -7.07
CA GLU A 357 -24.74 2.40 -6.90
C GLU A 357 -24.94 3.77 -6.24
N GLN A 358 -24.31 4.00 -5.09
CA GLN A 358 -24.51 5.25 -4.31
C GLN A 358 -23.66 6.39 -4.88
N GLY A 359 -22.47 6.04 -5.35
CA GLY A 359 -21.54 6.94 -5.99
C GLY A 359 -20.20 6.28 -6.21
N PHE A 360 -19.38 6.88 -7.05
CA PHE A 360 -18.03 6.39 -7.33
C PHE A 360 -17.22 7.50 -8.02
N THR A 361 -15.92 7.28 -8.14
CA THR A 361 -15.01 8.18 -8.87
C THR A 361 -14.53 7.56 -10.17
N ILE A 362 -14.10 8.41 -11.10
CA ILE A 362 -13.39 8.01 -12.32
C ILE A 362 -12.20 8.95 -12.47
N GLU A 363 -11.04 8.40 -12.79
CA GLU A 363 -9.87 9.19 -13.16
C GLU A 363 -9.54 8.97 -14.64
N PHE A 364 -9.70 10.03 -15.44
CA PHE A 364 -9.18 10.09 -16.81
C PHE A 364 -7.80 10.72 -16.79
N TRP A 365 -6.84 10.06 -17.43
CA TRP A 365 -5.46 10.53 -17.59
C TRP A 365 -5.09 10.56 -19.07
N GLY A 366 -4.78 11.74 -19.59
CA GLY A 366 -4.42 11.94 -20.99
C GLY A 366 -2.95 12.34 -21.16
N GLU A 367 -2.26 11.70 -22.09
CA GLU A 367 -0.87 12.02 -22.41
C GLU A 367 -0.71 13.45 -22.97
N PRO A 368 0.32 14.19 -22.52
CA PRO A 368 0.67 15.46 -23.13
C PRO A 368 1.27 15.26 -24.53
N PRO A 369 1.26 16.28 -25.42
CA PRO A 369 0.78 17.65 -25.20
C PRO A 369 -0.69 17.86 -25.62
N GLU A 370 -1.48 16.79 -25.75
CA GLU A 370 -2.86 16.89 -26.23
C GLU A 370 -3.79 17.55 -25.19
N ILE A 371 -4.80 18.27 -25.69
CA ILE A 371 -5.91 18.76 -24.88
C ILE A 371 -7.13 17.90 -25.21
N TYR A 372 -7.70 17.27 -24.19
CA TYR A 372 -8.82 16.35 -24.33
C TYR A 372 -10.13 17.08 -24.06
N GLU A 373 -11.06 17.02 -25.00
CA GLU A 373 -12.43 17.51 -24.80
C GLU A 373 -13.30 16.31 -24.42
N LEU A 374 -13.99 16.40 -23.27
CA LEU A 374 -14.86 15.34 -22.79
C LEU A 374 -16.33 15.78 -22.77
N SER A 375 -17.23 14.86 -23.09
CA SER A 375 -18.65 14.98 -22.75
C SER A 375 -19.20 13.68 -22.20
N ILE A 376 -20.18 13.80 -21.31
CA ILE A 376 -20.77 12.68 -20.58
C ILE A 376 -22.24 12.57 -20.98
N GLN A 377 -22.63 11.37 -21.43
CA GLN A 377 -23.99 11.02 -21.78
C GLN A 377 -24.62 10.14 -20.70
N SER A 378 -25.80 10.54 -20.23
CA SER A 378 -26.62 9.73 -19.32
C SER A 378 -27.31 8.56 -20.04
N PRO A 379 -27.81 7.55 -19.31
CA PRO A 379 -28.57 6.44 -19.89
C PRO A 379 -29.84 6.87 -20.63
N THR A 380 -30.37 8.06 -20.34
CA THR A 380 -31.54 8.63 -21.04
C THR A 380 -31.17 9.36 -22.33
N GLY A 381 -29.87 9.49 -22.62
CA GLY A 381 -29.34 10.07 -23.86
C GLY A 381 -28.94 11.55 -23.76
N GLU A 382 -29.15 12.20 -22.62
CA GLU A 382 -28.75 13.59 -22.37
C GLU A 382 -27.23 13.70 -22.30
N ILE A 383 -26.65 14.67 -23.02
CA ILE A 383 -25.19 14.88 -23.12
C ILE A 383 -24.85 16.23 -22.51
N LEU A 384 -23.87 16.25 -21.61
CA LEU A 384 -23.30 17.46 -21.03
C LEU A 384 -21.79 17.51 -21.30
N GLU A 385 -21.32 18.68 -21.74
CA GLU A 385 -19.90 18.93 -22.04
C GLU A 385 -19.10 19.24 -20.76
N VAL A 386 -17.85 18.79 -20.70
CA VAL A 386 -16.89 19.12 -19.65
C VAL A 386 -16.08 20.32 -20.10
N SER A 387 -16.12 21.41 -19.34
CA SER A 387 -15.34 22.60 -19.66
C SER A 387 -13.89 22.44 -19.23
N SER A 388 -12.98 22.45 -20.21
CA SER A 388 -11.54 22.53 -19.95
C SER A 388 -11.05 23.95 -19.58
N SER A 389 -11.95 24.96 -19.60
CA SER A 389 -11.58 26.39 -19.57
C SER A 389 -11.89 27.10 -18.25
N ILE A 390 -12.57 26.45 -17.31
CA ILE A 390 -12.93 27.04 -16.01
C ILE A 390 -11.80 26.97 -14.96
N GLY A 391 -10.61 26.51 -15.37
CA GLY A 391 -9.49 26.25 -14.48
C GLY A 391 -9.73 25.03 -13.59
N SER A 392 -9.13 25.00 -12.40
CA SER A 392 -9.23 23.88 -11.45
C SER A 392 -10.51 23.88 -10.59
N ARG A 393 -11.52 24.68 -10.95
CA ARG A 393 -12.79 24.73 -10.22
C ARG A 393 -13.62 23.48 -10.49
N THR A 394 -14.33 23.01 -9.48
CA THR A 394 -15.30 21.93 -9.64
C THR A 394 -16.49 22.43 -10.46
N GLN A 395 -16.81 21.73 -11.54
CA GLN A 395 -18.07 21.91 -12.29
C GLN A 395 -19.08 20.84 -11.89
N GLU A 396 -20.33 21.24 -11.72
CA GLU A 396 -21.47 20.35 -11.50
C GLU A 396 -22.20 20.14 -12.84
N LEU A 397 -22.30 18.89 -13.28
CA LEU A 397 -23.14 18.47 -14.40
C LEU A 397 -24.40 17.84 -13.81
N SER A 398 -25.54 18.50 -14.05
CA SER A 398 -26.85 18.09 -13.55
C SER A 398 -27.74 17.71 -14.73
N PHE A 399 -28.18 16.45 -14.76
CA PHE A 399 -29.03 15.90 -15.81
C PHE A 399 -30.50 16.12 -15.45
N VAL A 400 -31.34 16.40 -16.45
CA VAL A 400 -32.76 16.73 -16.24
C VAL A 400 -33.59 15.49 -15.94
N PHE A 401 -33.28 14.36 -16.59
CA PHE A 401 -34.11 13.15 -16.54
C PHE A 401 -33.65 12.11 -15.51
N VAL A 402 -32.53 12.34 -14.85
CA VAL A 402 -31.99 11.47 -13.80
C VAL A 402 -31.51 12.32 -12.64
N GLU A 403 -31.61 11.81 -11.41
CA GLU A 403 -31.17 12.52 -10.21
C GLU A 403 -29.64 12.59 -10.06
N THR A 404 -28.91 12.02 -11.02
CA THR A 404 -27.46 11.96 -11.00
C THR A 404 -26.83 13.34 -11.10
N LYS A 405 -25.92 13.61 -10.17
CA LYS A 405 -25.01 14.75 -10.24
C LYS A 405 -23.60 14.25 -10.52
N VAL A 406 -22.92 14.88 -11.47
CA VAL A 406 -21.53 14.56 -11.79
C VAL A 406 -20.67 15.78 -11.52
N TYR A 407 -19.78 15.68 -10.54
CA TYR A 407 -18.78 16.71 -10.27
C TYR A 407 -17.51 16.39 -11.03
N VAL A 408 -17.00 17.35 -11.79
CA VAL A 408 -15.78 17.18 -12.58
C VAL A 408 -14.77 18.26 -12.24
N ASN A 409 -13.51 17.84 -12.06
CA ASN A 409 -12.35 18.71 -11.94
C ASN A 409 -11.44 18.42 -13.14
N TYR A 410 -11.31 19.39 -14.05
CA TYR A 410 -10.42 19.29 -15.20
C TYR A 410 -9.08 19.99 -14.87
N ILE A 411 -8.01 19.22 -14.83
CA ILE A 411 -6.64 19.68 -14.60
C ILE A 411 -5.86 19.48 -15.89
N LEU A 412 -5.57 20.59 -16.58
CA LEU A 412 -4.88 20.54 -17.87
C LEU A 412 -3.48 19.94 -17.78
N ILE A 413 -2.75 20.26 -16.71
CA ILE A 413 -1.41 19.73 -16.42
C ILE A 413 -1.37 19.42 -14.93
N GLU A 414 -1.39 18.13 -14.60
CA GLU A 414 -1.14 17.66 -13.24
C GLU A 414 0.37 17.79 -12.96
N ARG A 415 0.71 18.35 -11.80
CA ARG A 415 2.05 18.86 -11.50
C ARG A 415 3.14 17.78 -11.49
N GLN A 416 2.83 16.55 -11.10
CA GLN A 416 3.85 15.49 -10.97
C GLN A 416 4.06 14.70 -12.25
N THR A 417 2.98 14.45 -12.98
CA THR A 417 2.98 13.61 -14.19
C THR A 417 3.14 14.42 -15.46
N GLY A 418 2.67 15.66 -15.48
CA GLY A 418 2.52 16.47 -16.70
C GLY A 418 1.31 16.07 -17.55
N TYR A 419 0.55 15.06 -17.14
CA TYR A 419 -0.64 14.57 -17.86
C TYR A 419 -1.83 15.48 -17.60
N SER A 420 -2.81 15.46 -18.51
CA SER A 420 -4.15 15.97 -18.20
C SER A 420 -4.85 14.98 -17.27
N LEU A 421 -5.41 15.49 -16.17
CA LEU A 421 -6.27 14.72 -15.25
C LEU A 421 -7.69 15.28 -15.33
N VAL A 422 -8.67 14.43 -15.62
CA VAL A 422 -10.08 14.75 -15.43
C VAL A 422 -10.63 13.84 -14.34
N TYR A 423 -10.79 14.42 -13.16
CA TYR A 423 -11.28 13.72 -11.97
C TYR A 423 -12.80 13.88 -11.89
N ILE A 424 -13.52 12.78 -11.95
CA ILE A 424 -14.98 12.75 -12.08
C ILE A 424 -15.58 12.03 -10.88
N ARG A 425 -16.62 12.60 -10.26
CA ARG A 425 -17.35 12.00 -9.14
C ARG A 425 -18.83 11.91 -9.48
N PHE A 426 -19.36 10.69 -9.50
CA PHE A 426 -20.77 10.39 -9.72
C PHE A 426 -21.49 10.28 -8.38
N PHE A 427 -22.53 11.09 -8.15
CA PHE A 427 -23.39 11.01 -6.98
C PHE A 427 -24.77 10.54 -7.39
N HIS A 428 -25.28 9.50 -6.70
CA HIS A 428 -26.54 8.82 -7.02
C HIS A 428 -26.68 8.52 -8.53
N PRO A 429 -25.70 7.81 -9.13
CA PRO A 429 -25.70 7.53 -10.55
C PRO A 429 -26.88 6.63 -10.95
N ALA A 430 -27.61 7.04 -11.99
CA ALA A 430 -28.66 6.23 -12.56
C ALA A 430 -28.04 4.98 -13.19
N SER A 431 -28.61 3.82 -12.88
CA SER A 431 -28.20 2.54 -13.46
C SER A 431 -28.40 2.54 -14.97
N GLY A 432 -27.50 1.90 -15.70
CA GLY A 432 -27.57 1.80 -17.16
C GLY A 432 -26.23 2.08 -17.81
N ILE A 433 -26.25 2.37 -19.12
CA ILE A 433 -25.05 2.63 -19.90
C ILE A 433 -24.84 4.14 -19.98
N TRP A 434 -23.75 4.59 -19.38
CA TRP A 434 -23.20 5.93 -19.54
C TRP A 434 -22.17 5.92 -20.66
N LYS A 435 -22.03 7.04 -21.37
CA LYS A 435 -20.98 7.19 -22.39
C LYS A 435 -20.10 8.39 -22.09
N ILE A 436 -18.80 8.20 -22.16
CA ILE A 436 -17.81 9.28 -22.09
C ILE A 436 -17.24 9.44 -23.49
N PHE A 437 -17.55 10.57 -24.11
CA PHE A 437 -16.97 10.94 -25.39
C PHE A 437 -15.68 11.70 -25.14
N THR A 438 -14.60 11.28 -25.80
CA THR A 438 -13.30 11.94 -25.71
C THR A 438 -12.86 12.36 -27.11
N LYS A 439 -12.45 13.61 -27.27
CA LYS A 439 -11.85 14.14 -28.51
C LYS A 439 -10.46 14.69 -28.24
N ALA A 440 -9.57 14.53 -29.22
CA ALA A 440 -8.23 15.11 -29.20
C ALA A 440 -8.22 16.40 -30.03
N ARG A 441 -7.93 17.54 -29.40
CA ARG A 441 -8.03 18.86 -30.04
C ARG A 441 -6.94 19.12 -31.09
N ASN A 442 -5.72 18.68 -30.83
CA ASN A 442 -4.53 18.91 -31.66
C ASN A 442 -4.20 17.71 -32.58
N GLN A 443 -5.04 16.67 -32.56
CA GLN A 443 -4.94 15.45 -33.37
C GLN A 443 -3.53 14.80 -33.32
N GLN A 444 -2.90 14.84 -32.15
CA GLN A 444 -1.62 14.17 -31.94
C GLN A 444 -1.81 12.66 -31.81
N ASN A 445 -0.73 11.90 -32.08
CA ASN A 445 -0.71 10.48 -31.74
C ASN A 445 -0.45 10.35 -30.25
N VAL A 446 -1.51 10.24 -29.46
CA VAL A 446 -1.47 10.19 -27.99
C VAL A 446 -2.44 9.15 -27.46
N GLN A 447 -2.17 8.67 -26.26
CA GLN A 447 -3.00 7.75 -25.52
C GLN A 447 -3.67 8.45 -24.33
N PHE A 448 -4.83 7.94 -23.95
CA PHE A 448 -5.42 8.21 -22.64
C PHE A 448 -5.84 6.92 -21.95
N HIS A 449 -6.01 7.02 -20.64
CA HIS A 449 -6.47 5.96 -19.77
C HIS A 449 -7.61 6.44 -18.90
N ILE A 450 -8.50 5.53 -18.54
CA ILE A 450 -9.63 5.78 -17.63
C ILE A 450 -9.68 4.63 -16.64
N TRP A 451 -9.53 4.94 -15.34
CA TRP A 451 -9.63 3.96 -14.27
C TRP A 451 -10.83 4.24 -13.36
N LEU A 452 -11.51 3.16 -12.99
CA LEU A 452 -12.43 3.09 -11.87
C LEU A 452 -11.67 2.65 -10.61
N PRO A 453 -12.23 2.86 -9.41
CA PRO A 453 -11.75 2.23 -8.19
C PRO A 453 -11.60 0.71 -8.35
N VAL A 454 -10.64 0.15 -7.62
CA VAL A 454 -10.41 -1.30 -7.55
C VAL A 454 -11.62 -2.06 -7.00
N GLU A 455 -11.68 -3.35 -7.26
CA GLU A 455 -12.70 -4.23 -6.69
C GLU A 455 -12.79 -4.09 -5.16
N GLY A 456 -14.02 -4.08 -4.63
CA GLY A 456 -14.29 -3.84 -3.21
C GLY A 456 -14.46 -2.36 -2.83
N LEU A 457 -14.03 -1.42 -3.68
CA LEU A 457 -14.25 0.01 -3.52
C LEU A 457 -15.34 0.57 -4.45
N ILE A 458 -15.84 -0.26 -5.37
CA ILE A 458 -16.94 0.01 -6.29
C ILE A 458 -17.76 -1.28 -6.49
N SER A 459 -19.01 -1.17 -6.92
CA SER A 459 -19.79 -2.35 -7.30
C SER A 459 -19.13 -3.11 -8.45
N GLN A 460 -19.04 -4.44 -8.34
CA GLN A 460 -18.57 -5.32 -9.43
C GLN A 460 -19.48 -5.24 -10.68
N ASP A 461 -20.70 -4.74 -10.54
CA ASP A 461 -21.64 -4.51 -11.63
C ASP A 461 -21.45 -3.15 -12.32
N THR A 462 -20.57 -2.28 -11.80
CA THR A 462 -20.19 -1.01 -12.42
C THR A 462 -18.84 -1.18 -13.11
N TYR A 463 -18.82 -1.25 -14.45
CA TYR A 463 -17.62 -1.60 -15.22
C TYR A 463 -17.65 -1.10 -16.67
N PHE A 464 -16.48 -1.04 -17.33
CA PHE A 464 -16.40 -0.67 -18.74
C PHE A 464 -16.83 -1.81 -19.67
N LEU A 465 -17.64 -1.49 -20.68
CA LEU A 465 -18.10 -2.48 -21.67
C LEU A 465 -16.97 -2.89 -22.63
N GLU A 466 -16.06 -1.97 -22.93
CA GLU A 466 -14.83 -2.19 -23.69
C GLU A 466 -13.59 -1.92 -22.81
N PRO A 467 -13.23 -2.85 -21.92
CA PRO A 467 -12.10 -2.68 -21.01
C PRO A 467 -10.77 -3.05 -21.69
N SER A 468 -9.67 -2.53 -21.14
CA SER A 468 -8.33 -3.02 -21.42
C SER A 468 -7.83 -3.88 -20.26
N PRO A 469 -7.34 -5.10 -20.50
CA PRO A 469 -6.77 -5.95 -19.45
C PRO A 469 -5.35 -5.51 -19.04
N TYR A 470 -4.71 -4.62 -19.80
CA TYR A 470 -3.35 -4.13 -19.56
C TYR A 470 -3.36 -2.80 -18.81
N THR A 471 -2.23 -2.47 -18.17
CA THR A 471 -2.08 -1.29 -17.30
C THR A 471 -3.06 -1.33 -16.12
N THR A 472 -3.24 -2.52 -15.58
CA THR A 472 -4.08 -2.83 -14.42
C THR A 472 -3.25 -3.11 -13.17
N VAL A 473 -1.93 -2.96 -13.24
CA VAL A 473 -1.07 -3.03 -12.06
C VAL A 473 -1.39 -1.86 -11.13
N THR A 474 -1.81 -2.16 -9.91
CA THR A 474 -2.21 -1.17 -8.91
C THR A 474 -1.01 -0.47 -8.29
N ALA A 475 -1.13 0.80 -7.92
CA ALA A 475 -0.16 1.46 -7.04
C ALA A 475 -0.14 0.75 -5.66
N PRO A 476 1.03 0.64 -4.98
CA PRO A 476 2.34 1.14 -5.39
C PRO A 476 3.15 0.14 -6.25
N GLY A 477 2.51 -0.85 -6.88
CA GLY A 477 3.15 -1.80 -7.80
C GLY A 477 3.66 -1.17 -9.10
N ASP A 478 3.34 0.10 -9.32
CA ASP A 478 3.88 0.99 -10.35
C ASP A 478 5.18 1.71 -9.92
N ALA A 479 5.70 1.43 -8.72
CA ALA A 479 6.99 1.94 -8.24
C ALA A 479 8.18 1.21 -8.91
N ARG A 480 9.21 1.96 -9.31
CA ARG A 480 10.32 1.47 -10.15
C ARG A 480 11.29 0.55 -9.45
N ASN A 481 11.61 0.81 -8.19
CA ASN A 481 12.69 0.16 -7.43
C ASN A 481 12.17 -1.02 -6.60
N SER A 482 10.88 -1.04 -6.26
CA SER A 482 10.21 -2.17 -5.60
C SER A 482 10.21 -3.45 -6.46
N ILE A 483 9.80 -4.57 -5.86
CA ILE A 483 9.56 -5.85 -6.53
C ILE A 483 8.06 -6.12 -6.60
N THR A 484 7.45 -5.67 -7.69
CA THR A 484 6.05 -5.96 -8.01
C THR A 484 5.87 -7.42 -8.45
N ALA A 485 5.10 -8.19 -7.68
CA ALA A 485 4.86 -9.61 -7.90
C ALA A 485 3.44 -9.88 -8.43
N THR A 486 3.34 -10.51 -9.59
CA THR A 486 2.09 -11.09 -10.11
C THR A 486 1.93 -12.54 -9.66
N ALA A 487 0.74 -13.09 -9.83
CA ALA A 487 0.36 -14.40 -9.35
C ALA A 487 0.23 -15.44 -10.45
N TYR A 488 0.70 -16.66 -10.17
CA TYR A 488 0.43 -17.82 -11.01
C TYR A 488 0.01 -19.03 -10.17
N GLN A 489 -0.64 -20.00 -10.82
CA GLN A 489 -0.99 -21.28 -10.25
C GLN A 489 0.19 -22.25 -10.38
N HIS A 490 0.76 -22.66 -9.25
CA HIS A 490 1.96 -23.49 -9.23
C HIS A 490 1.72 -24.93 -9.75
N ARG A 491 0.47 -25.43 -9.74
CA ARG A 491 0.14 -26.80 -10.17
C ARG A 491 0.23 -27.00 -11.68
N ASP A 492 -0.30 -26.05 -12.44
CA ASP A 492 -0.35 -26.13 -13.92
C ASP A 492 0.53 -25.07 -14.60
N GLY A 493 1.06 -24.12 -13.84
CA GLY A 493 1.90 -23.03 -14.35
C GLY A 493 1.11 -21.94 -15.07
N SER A 494 -0.21 -21.87 -14.92
CA SER A 494 -1.06 -20.85 -15.54
C SER A 494 -1.02 -19.50 -14.79
N ILE A 495 -1.17 -18.39 -15.52
CA ILE A 495 -1.26 -17.05 -14.90
C ILE A 495 -2.58 -16.91 -14.15
N TYR A 496 -2.57 -16.21 -13.01
CA TYR A 496 -3.80 -15.89 -12.30
C TYR A 496 -4.63 -14.90 -13.14
N ILE A 497 -5.87 -15.27 -13.47
CA ILE A 497 -6.69 -14.47 -14.39
C ILE A 497 -6.98 -13.07 -13.85
N ALA A 498 -7.14 -12.92 -12.54
CA ALA A 498 -7.38 -11.62 -11.94
C ALA A 498 -6.09 -10.82 -11.72
N ALA A 499 -4.90 -11.39 -11.87
CA ALA A 499 -3.68 -10.63 -11.62
C ALA A 499 -3.56 -9.41 -12.55
N GLY A 500 -3.28 -8.27 -11.92
CA GLY A 500 -2.93 -7.02 -12.58
C GLY A 500 -1.75 -7.24 -13.51
N ARG A 501 -1.88 -6.74 -14.73
CA ARG A 501 -0.94 -7.00 -15.82
C ARG A 501 -0.78 -5.76 -16.71
N GLY A 502 0.30 -5.73 -17.46
CA GLY A 502 0.65 -4.63 -18.35
C GLY A 502 1.56 -3.60 -17.72
N TYR A 503 2.40 -3.05 -18.59
CA TYR A 503 3.35 -1.99 -18.26
C TYR A 503 2.61 -0.72 -17.84
N THR A 504 3.33 0.17 -17.17
CA THR A 504 2.85 1.54 -16.92
C THR A 504 2.55 2.24 -18.25
N PRO A 505 1.76 3.33 -18.26
CA PRO A 505 1.48 4.07 -19.49
C PRO A 505 2.75 4.49 -20.26
N ASP A 506 3.82 4.88 -19.55
CA ASP A 506 5.12 5.24 -20.13
C ASP A 506 6.02 4.04 -20.49
N GLY A 507 5.51 2.81 -20.39
CA GLY A 507 6.18 1.59 -20.83
C GLY A 507 7.17 0.99 -19.83
N MET A 508 7.18 1.44 -18.57
CA MET A 508 7.96 0.80 -17.51
C MET A 508 7.44 -0.62 -17.25
N ILE A 509 8.37 -1.57 -17.19
CA ILE A 509 8.05 -2.99 -17.00
C ILE A 509 7.54 -3.21 -15.58
N THR A 510 6.25 -3.53 -15.49
CA THR A 510 5.57 -4.05 -14.31
C THR A 510 4.47 -5.02 -14.78
N PRO A 511 4.13 -6.09 -14.04
CA PRO A 511 4.82 -6.63 -12.88
C PRO A 511 6.27 -7.01 -13.20
N HIS A 512 7.12 -7.11 -12.19
CA HIS A 512 8.52 -7.47 -12.37
C HIS A 512 8.72 -8.98 -12.48
N LEU A 513 7.98 -9.76 -11.69
CA LEU A 513 8.12 -11.22 -11.58
C LEU A 513 6.78 -11.87 -11.26
N ALA A 514 6.63 -13.15 -11.57
CA ALA A 514 5.51 -13.97 -11.14
C ALA A 514 5.91 -14.93 -10.00
N ALA A 515 5.11 -15.01 -8.94
CA ALA A 515 5.28 -15.97 -7.85
C ALA A 515 3.99 -16.78 -7.61
N PRO A 516 4.05 -18.00 -7.04
CA PRO A 516 2.86 -18.74 -6.66
C PRO A 516 1.90 -17.88 -5.82
N GLY A 517 0.66 -17.76 -6.27
CA GLY A 517 -0.32 -16.92 -5.60
C GLY A 517 -1.75 -17.40 -5.76
N VAL A 518 -1.97 -18.60 -6.31
CA VAL A 518 -3.31 -19.15 -6.51
C VAL A 518 -3.42 -20.46 -5.76
N ASN A 519 -4.47 -20.58 -4.93
CA ASN A 519 -4.74 -21.74 -4.08
C ASN A 519 -3.50 -22.11 -3.29
N VAL A 520 -3.07 -21.17 -2.44
CA VAL A 520 -1.90 -21.29 -1.59
C VAL A 520 -2.36 -21.58 -0.17
N LYS A 521 -1.76 -22.58 0.50
CA LYS A 521 -2.06 -22.92 1.89
C LYS A 521 -1.55 -21.83 2.82
N VAL A 522 -2.41 -21.29 3.67
CA VAL A 522 -2.12 -20.18 4.59
C VAL A 522 -2.63 -20.48 6.00
N PRO A 523 -1.99 -19.97 7.06
CA PRO A 523 -2.56 -20.04 8.41
C PRO A 523 -3.83 -19.17 8.50
N LEU A 524 -4.81 -19.63 9.26
CA LEU A 524 -6.03 -18.88 9.55
C LEU A 524 -5.95 -18.20 10.93
N VAL A 525 -6.81 -17.21 11.13
CA VAL A 525 -7.04 -16.60 12.44
C VAL A 525 -7.66 -17.65 13.37
N ARG A 526 -7.21 -17.69 14.62
CA ARG A 526 -7.57 -18.69 15.65
C ARG A 526 -7.04 -20.10 15.37
N GLY A 527 -6.02 -20.22 14.51
CA GLY A 527 -5.33 -21.47 14.21
C GLY A 527 -5.91 -22.22 13.00
N GLY A 528 -5.28 -23.36 12.70
CA GLY A 528 -5.60 -24.15 11.50
C GLY A 528 -5.06 -23.54 10.21
N PHE A 529 -5.35 -24.22 9.11
CA PHE A 529 -4.90 -23.85 7.76
C PHE A 529 -6.09 -23.80 6.81
N GLY A 530 -6.05 -22.79 5.96
CA GLY A 530 -6.97 -22.63 4.84
C GLY A 530 -6.16 -22.26 3.62
N THR A 531 -6.80 -21.64 2.66
CA THR A 531 -6.19 -21.40 1.37
C THR A 531 -6.69 -20.09 0.79
N ARG A 532 -5.80 -19.36 0.11
CA ARG A 532 -6.09 -18.04 -0.46
C ARG A 532 -5.48 -17.91 -1.86
N SER A 533 -6.05 -17.01 -2.66
CA SER A 533 -5.53 -16.64 -3.97
C SER A 533 -5.43 -15.12 -4.10
N GLY A 534 -4.35 -14.61 -4.67
CA GLY A 534 -4.14 -13.18 -4.83
C GLY A 534 -2.70 -12.84 -5.14
N THR A 535 -2.49 -11.67 -5.74
CA THR A 535 -1.14 -11.14 -5.94
C THR A 535 -0.47 -10.71 -4.62
N SER A 536 -1.24 -10.45 -3.55
CA SER A 536 -0.69 -10.25 -2.20
C SER A 536 0.03 -11.49 -1.67
N ILE A 537 -0.48 -12.69 -1.96
CA ILE A 537 0.16 -13.96 -1.60
C ILE A 537 1.52 -14.10 -2.31
N SER A 538 1.57 -13.76 -3.60
CA SER A 538 2.80 -13.72 -4.39
C SER A 538 3.80 -12.70 -3.85
N ALA A 539 3.33 -11.54 -3.39
CA ALA A 539 4.16 -10.51 -2.75
C ALA A 539 4.74 -11.01 -1.41
N ALA A 540 3.94 -11.68 -0.57
CA ALA A 540 4.42 -12.26 0.67
C ALA A 540 5.48 -13.33 0.45
N GLN A 541 5.28 -14.21 -0.54
CA GLN A 541 6.30 -15.20 -0.90
C GLN A 541 7.59 -14.52 -1.38
N THR A 542 7.47 -13.48 -2.21
CA THR A 542 8.61 -12.70 -2.69
C THR A 542 9.35 -11.99 -1.54
N ALA A 543 8.63 -11.48 -0.55
CA ALA A 543 9.22 -10.86 0.63
C ALA A 543 10.04 -11.87 1.46
N GLY A 544 9.53 -13.09 1.65
CA GLY A 544 10.30 -14.14 2.31
C GLY A 544 11.52 -14.60 1.49
N ILE A 545 11.40 -14.71 0.16
CA ILE A 545 12.53 -14.98 -0.74
C ILE A 545 13.62 -13.89 -0.62
N ALA A 546 13.23 -12.62 -0.55
CA ALA A 546 14.16 -11.51 -0.35
C ALA A 546 14.90 -11.61 1.00
N ALA A 547 14.22 -12.04 2.06
CA ALA A 547 14.86 -12.32 3.36
C ALA A 547 15.90 -13.46 3.26
N LEU A 548 15.62 -14.54 2.51
CA LEU A 548 16.59 -15.60 2.26
C LEU A 548 17.83 -15.09 1.49
N LEU A 549 17.63 -14.21 0.51
CA LEU A 549 18.74 -13.58 -0.22
C LEU A 549 19.56 -12.64 0.67
N PHE A 550 18.93 -11.89 1.58
CA PHE A 550 19.65 -11.09 2.56
C PHE A 550 20.44 -11.94 3.56
N GLU A 551 19.90 -13.07 4.01
CA GLU A 551 20.66 -14.02 4.83
C GLU A 551 21.92 -14.47 4.09
N TRP A 552 21.76 -14.95 2.85
CA TRP A 552 22.90 -15.40 2.05
C TRP A 552 23.92 -14.27 1.81
N ALA A 553 23.46 -13.09 1.38
CA ALA A 553 24.35 -12.02 0.98
C ALA A 553 25.03 -11.33 2.17
N ILE A 554 24.24 -10.92 3.16
CA ILE A 554 24.70 -10.02 4.23
C ILE A 554 25.08 -10.81 5.47
N ILE A 555 24.20 -11.69 5.95
CA ILE A 555 24.43 -12.41 7.22
C ILE A 555 25.56 -13.43 7.09
N ARG A 556 25.68 -14.06 5.92
CA ARG A 556 26.75 -15.01 5.60
C ARG A 556 27.92 -14.39 4.85
N ASP A 557 27.96 -13.06 4.76
CA ASP A 557 29.08 -12.27 4.22
C ASP A 557 29.49 -12.61 2.76
N ASN A 558 28.56 -13.16 1.96
CA ASN A 558 28.85 -13.47 0.56
C ASN A 558 28.89 -12.21 -0.33
N GLN A 559 28.08 -11.20 0.01
CA GLN A 559 27.94 -9.92 -0.70
C GLN A 559 27.56 -8.79 0.29
N PRO A 560 28.53 -8.11 0.94
CA PRO A 560 28.27 -7.17 2.04
C PRO A 560 27.47 -5.91 1.68
N PHE A 561 27.48 -5.51 0.40
CA PHE A 561 26.81 -4.30 -0.10
C PHE A 561 25.47 -4.59 -0.81
N PHE A 562 24.79 -5.67 -0.41
CA PHE A 562 23.53 -6.08 -1.03
C PHE A 562 22.38 -5.10 -0.75
N THR A 563 21.61 -4.78 -1.79
CA THR A 563 20.48 -3.83 -1.73
C THR A 563 19.18 -4.52 -2.17
N GLY A 564 18.03 -3.87 -1.94
CA GLY A 564 16.76 -4.33 -2.51
C GLY A 564 16.77 -4.40 -4.04
N SER A 565 17.45 -3.46 -4.70
CA SER A 565 17.69 -3.53 -6.14
C SER A 565 18.51 -4.76 -6.53
N SER A 566 19.52 -5.13 -5.73
CA SER A 566 20.28 -6.37 -5.93
C SER A 566 19.35 -7.59 -5.88
N VAL A 567 18.50 -7.69 -4.84
CA VAL A 567 17.48 -8.75 -4.73
C VAL A 567 16.66 -8.85 -6.02
N LYS A 568 16.10 -7.73 -6.47
CA LYS A 568 15.27 -7.67 -7.69
C LYS A 568 16.00 -8.21 -8.91
N TYR A 569 17.21 -7.71 -9.19
CA TYR A 569 17.94 -8.09 -10.40
C TYR A 569 18.45 -9.54 -10.34
N TYR A 570 18.79 -10.08 -9.17
CA TYR A 570 19.14 -11.50 -9.03
C TYR A 570 17.94 -12.41 -9.30
N LEU A 571 16.77 -12.06 -8.76
CA LEU A 571 15.54 -12.80 -9.04
C LEU A 571 15.13 -12.70 -10.52
N GLN A 572 15.26 -11.52 -11.14
CA GLN A 572 15.01 -11.36 -12.58
C GLN A 572 15.96 -12.22 -13.42
N ARG A 573 17.24 -12.29 -13.09
CA ARG A 573 18.20 -13.13 -13.82
C ARG A 573 17.87 -14.62 -13.70
N GLY A 574 17.59 -15.09 -12.48
CA GLY A 574 17.24 -16.48 -12.20
C GLY A 574 15.81 -16.87 -12.55
N ALA A 575 14.94 -15.93 -12.94
CA ALA A 575 13.56 -16.23 -13.27
C ALA A 575 13.45 -17.26 -14.40
N ARG A 576 12.58 -18.25 -14.19
CA ARG A 576 12.27 -19.27 -15.18
C ARG A 576 11.35 -18.68 -16.26
N ARG A 577 11.72 -18.91 -17.52
CA ARG A 577 11.04 -18.42 -18.72
C ARG A 577 10.59 -19.58 -19.59
N GLU A 578 9.42 -19.45 -20.19
CA GLU A 578 8.96 -20.40 -21.21
C GLU A 578 9.62 -20.09 -22.56
N GLU A 579 10.07 -21.12 -23.29
CA GLU A 579 10.80 -20.96 -24.55
C GLU A 579 9.96 -20.31 -25.67
N ASN A 580 8.64 -20.47 -25.60
CA ASN A 580 7.70 -19.97 -26.60
C ASN A 580 7.13 -18.57 -26.29
N MET A 581 7.64 -17.89 -25.25
CA MET A 581 7.22 -16.55 -24.87
C MET A 581 8.40 -15.58 -24.90
N GLN A 582 8.15 -14.36 -25.36
CA GLN A 582 9.12 -13.27 -25.25
C GLN A 582 9.10 -12.71 -23.82
N TYR A 583 10.27 -12.39 -23.28
CA TYR A 583 10.42 -11.74 -21.97
C TYR A 583 11.32 -10.51 -22.09
N PRO A 584 11.09 -9.46 -21.27
CA PRO A 584 9.94 -9.34 -20.37
C PRO A 584 8.62 -9.21 -21.14
N ASN A 585 7.51 -9.59 -20.52
CA ASN A 585 6.18 -9.38 -21.08
C ASN A 585 5.18 -8.84 -20.05
N PRO A 586 4.06 -8.23 -20.51
CA PRO A 586 2.99 -7.68 -19.67
C PRO A 586 2.41 -8.60 -18.59
N GLU A 587 2.43 -9.92 -18.79
CA GLU A 587 1.71 -10.85 -17.91
C GLU A 587 2.62 -11.48 -16.85
N TRP A 588 3.87 -11.78 -17.21
CA TRP A 588 4.82 -12.52 -16.39
C TRP A 588 6.01 -11.69 -15.92
N GLY A 589 6.11 -10.43 -16.36
CA GLY A 589 7.29 -9.61 -16.15
C GLY A 589 8.52 -10.29 -16.74
N TYR A 590 9.55 -10.52 -15.92
CA TYR A 590 10.78 -11.20 -16.33
C TYR A 590 10.72 -12.73 -16.23
N GLY A 591 9.63 -13.31 -15.75
CA GLY A 591 9.44 -14.76 -15.60
C GLY A 591 8.97 -15.18 -14.21
N ARG A 592 8.89 -16.50 -14.01
CA ARG A 592 8.52 -17.10 -12.72
C ARG A 592 9.71 -17.10 -11.77
N VAL A 593 9.50 -16.68 -10.53
CA VAL A 593 10.54 -16.69 -9.52
C VAL A 593 11.06 -18.12 -9.30
N ASP A 594 12.38 -18.29 -9.36
CA ASP A 594 13.07 -19.54 -9.10
C ASP A 594 14.34 -19.22 -8.30
N LEU A 595 14.21 -19.22 -6.97
CA LEU A 595 15.31 -18.87 -6.08
C LEU A 595 16.47 -19.88 -6.18
N TYR A 596 16.18 -21.14 -6.49
CA TYR A 596 17.22 -22.16 -6.64
C TYR A 596 18.07 -21.88 -7.88
N HIS A 597 17.44 -21.63 -9.03
CA HIS A 597 18.15 -21.22 -10.23
C HIS A 597 18.87 -19.86 -10.06
N THR A 598 18.30 -18.92 -9.31
CA THR A 598 19.01 -17.68 -8.92
C THR A 598 20.35 -17.97 -8.23
N PHE A 599 20.41 -18.97 -7.34
CA PHE A 599 21.67 -19.36 -6.69
C PHE A 599 22.62 -20.14 -7.62
N GLU A 600 22.11 -20.94 -8.57
CA GLU A 600 22.96 -21.58 -9.58
C GLU A 600 23.69 -20.57 -10.46
N LEU A 601 23.08 -19.42 -10.73
CA LEU A 601 23.70 -18.32 -11.49
C LEU A 601 24.71 -17.48 -10.68
N LEU A 602 24.75 -17.67 -9.35
CA LEU A 602 25.63 -16.96 -8.42
C LEU A 602 26.95 -17.70 -8.17
N THR A 603 27.01 -18.98 -8.52
CA THR A 603 28.18 -19.87 -8.43
C THR A 603 28.78 -20.11 -9.80
#